data_AF-A0A3N4E9Z2-F1
#
_entry.id   AF-A0A3N4E9Z2-F1
#
_cell.length_a   1.000
_cell.length_b   1.000
_cell.length_c   1.000
_cell.angle_alpha   90.00
_cell.angle_beta   90.00
_cell.angle_gamma   90.00
#
_symmetry.space_group_name_H-M   'P 1'
#
loop_
_entity.id
_entity.type
_entity.pdbx_description
1 polymer ?
#
loop_
_entity_poly.entity_id
_entity_poly.type
_entity_poly.pdbx_seq_one_letter_code
_entity_poly.pdbx_strand_id
1 'polypeptide(L)'
;MIFVKGLKKRQKFSRIVQIIVAIALIFGLMYLWQSSLRNGQKLLNSQTKVMARLLAQQAANGAAPAMFLQNDEQLQWLASALAADPKVMSVNIYNSQGVRLAFAQSVSYESLEADSEALKGLLKPYPPLIENVIQDDNNLGYVEVRLNLDIFFDEIKILHEQNMELQQMMLIVAGFIGLLLSRALSFKRADFDRRRTRVKLHKKTKKISLTPQPTSEADTDKSQ
;
A
#
# COMPACT_ATOMS: atom_id res chain seq x y z
N MET A 1 -20.48 9.40 32.70
CA MET A 1 -21.78 10.02 32.36
C MET A 1 -21.58 11.52 32.17
N ILE A 2 -21.48 12.02 30.92
CA ILE A 2 -21.32 13.45 30.64
C ILE A 2 -22.66 14.01 30.17
N PHE A 3 -23.34 14.72 31.06
CA PHE A 3 -24.71 15.21 30.89
C PHE A 3 -24.69 16.62 30.28
N VAL A 4 -24.78 16.73 28.94
CA VAL A 4 -24.88 18.03 28.26
C VAL A 4 -26.35 18.42 28.06
N LYS A 5 -26.90 19.15 29.03
CA LYS A 5 -28.29 19.65 29.06
C LYS A 5 -28.39 20.95 28.25
N GLY A 6 -29.34 21.02 27.31
CA GLY A 6 -29.69 22.24 26.56
C GLY A 6 -29.19 22.32 25.11
N LEU A 7 -29.82 21.56 24.20
CA LEU A 7 -29.86 21.83 22.73
C LEU A 7 -30.92 20.89 22.10
N LYS A 8 -31.74 21.40 21.16
CA LYS A 8 -32.87 20.67 20.54
C LYS A 8 -32.42 19.28 20.04
N LYS A 9 -33.14 18.21 20.40
CA LYS A 9 -32.83 16.79 20.09
C LYS A 9 -32.36 16.56 18.64
N ARG A 10 -32.95 17.28 17.67
CA ARG A 10 -32.64 17.19 16.23
C ARG A 10 -31.20 17.60 15.86
N GLN A 11 -30.62 18.59 16.55
CA GLN A 11 -29.25 19.04 16.29
C GLN A 11 -28.19 18.16 16.97
N LYS A 12 -28.54 17.53 18.10
CA LYS A 12 -27.67 16.55 18.77
C LYS A 12 -27.51 15.28 17.92
N PHE A 13 -28.61 14.80 17.34
CA PHE A 13 -28.62 13.63 16.46
C PHE A 13 -27.76 13.86 15.20
N SER A 14 -27.92 15.01 14.53
CA SER A 14 -27.12 15.37 13.36
C SER A 14 -25.61 15.41 13.63
N ARG A 15 -25.18 15.87 14.81
CA ARG A 15 -23.75 15.90 15.18
C ARG A 15 -23.20 14.51 15.50
N ILE A 16 -23.98 13.67 16.17
CA ILE A 16 -23.60 12.26 16.44
C ILE A 16 -23.47 11.50 15.13
N VAL A 17 -24.40 11.70 14.18
CA VAL A 17 -24.33 11.09 12.84
C VAL A 17 -23.07 11.55 12.09
N GLN A 18 -22.70 12.84 12.16
CA GLN A 18 -21.45 13.33 11.54
C GLN A 18 -20.18 12.68 12.13
N ILE A 19 -20.13 12.47 13.44
CA ILE A 19 -19.01 11.79 14.10
C ILE A 19 -18.94 10.32 13.67
N ILE A 20 -20.10 9.64 13.59
CA ILE A 20 -20.17 8.25 13.13
C ILE A 20 -19.69 8.13 11.67
N VAL A 21 -20.11 9.06 10.79
CA VAL A 21 -19.66 9.09 9.39
C VAL A 21 -18.15 9.36 9.29
N ALA A 22 -17.60 10.28 10.09
CA ALA A 22 -16.17 10.54 10.12
C ALA A 22 -15.36 9.32 10.57
N ILE A 23 -15.83 8.62 11.61
CA ILE A 23 -15.20 7.38 12.08
C ILE A 23 -15.27 6.29 11.01
N ALA A 24 -16.42 6.12 10.34
CA ALA A 24 -16.58 5.15 9.26
C ALA A 24 -15.62 5.43 8.09
N LEU A 25 -15.41 6.71 7.74
CA LEU A 25 -14.45 7.10 6.70
C LEU A 25 -13.00 6.82 7.11
N ILE A 26 -12.62 7.04 8.37
CA ILE A 26 -11.29 6.72 8.89
C ILE A 26 -11.02 5.21 8.83
N PHE A 27 -11.98 4.40 9.27
CA PHE A 27 -11.87 2.94 9.17
C PHE A 27 -11.82 2.45 7.71
N GLY A 28 -12.61 3.05 6.83
CA GLY A 28 -12.55 2.79 5.39
C GLY A 28 -11.17 3.12 4.80
N LEU A 29 -10.56 4.24 5.21
CA LEU A 29 -9.20 4.61 4.81
C LEU A 29 -8.14 3.63 5.29
N MET A 30 -8.23 3.23 6.56
CA MET A 30 -7.30 2.28 7.15
C MET A 30 -7.39 0.92 6.46
N TYR A 31 -8.61 0.47 6.12
CA TYR A 31 -8.84 -0.75 5.36
C TYR A 31 -8.28 -0.67 3.93
N LEU A 32 -8.51 0.44 3.23
CA LEU A 32 -7.97 0.67 1.88
C LEU A 32 -6.43 0.71 1.87
N TRP A 33 -5.84 1.43 2.83
CA TRP A 33 -4.38 1.54 3.01
C TRP A 33 -3.76 0.17 3.28
N GLN A 34 -4.34 -0.60 4.19
CA GLN A 34 -3.84 -1.93 4.53
C GLN A 34 -3.99 -2.92 3.38
N SER A 35 -5.07 -2.82 2.60
CA SER A 35 -5.26 -3.61 1.38
C SER A 35 -4.26 -3.24 0.29
N SER A 36 -3.99 -1.95 0.07
CA SER A 36 -3.02 -1.48 -0.93
C SER A 36 -1.61 -1.97 -0.61
N LEU A 37 -1.15 -1.83 0.64
CA LEU A 37 0.17 -2.31 1.08
C LEU A 37 0.33 -3.82 0.90
N ARG A 38 -0.68 -4.61 1.27
CA ARG A 38 -0.63 -6.07 1.17
C ARG A 38 -0.72 -6.57 -0.26
N ASN A 39 -1.55 -5.94 -1.11
CA ASN A 39 -1.70 -6.34 -2.50
C ASN A 39 -0.49 -5.92 -3.35
N GLY A 40 0.09 -4.75 -3.09
CA GLY A 40 1.29 -4.27 -3.79
C GLY A 40 2.46 -5.25 -3.65
N GLN A 41 2.77 -5.69 -2.42
CA GLN A 41 3.85 -6.65 -2.20
C GLN A 41 3.57 -8.03 -2.80
N LYS A 42 2.32 -8.50 -2.78
CA LYS A 42 1.96 -9.81 -3.34
C LYS A 42 2.00 -9.83 -4.87
N LEU A 43 1.40 -8.83 -5.50
CA LEU A 43 1.38 -8.71 -6.96
C LEU A 43 2.81 -8.59 -7.50
N LEU A 44 3.62 -7.74 -6.86
CA LEU A 44 5.03 -7.53 -7.20
C LEU A 44 5.85 -8.81 -7.10
N ASN A 45 5.74 -9.54 -5.98
CA ASN A 45 6.40 -10.83 -5.81
C ASN A 45 5.98 -11.87 -6.86
N SER A 46 4.70 -11.91 -7.23
CA SER A 46 4.21 -12.87 -8.22
C SER A 46 4.71 -12.56 -9.64
N GLN A 47 4.71 -11.28 -10.05
CA GLN A 47 5.18 -10.87 -11.37
C GLN A 47 6.69 -11.09 -11.53
N THR A 48 7.49 -10.74 -10.53
CA THR A 48 8.94 -10.95 -10.55
C THR A 48 9.30 -12.43 -10.70
N LYS A 49 8.58 -13.33 -10.01
CA LYS A 49 8.79 -14.78 -10.15
C LYS A 49 8.46 -15.30 -11.55
N VAL A 50 7.42 -14.78 -12.19
CA VAL A 50 7.07 -15.14 -13.57
C VAL A 50 8.18 -14.70 -14.52
N MET A 51 8.69 -13.47 -14.36
CA MET A 51 9.79 -12.97 -15.20
C MET A 51 11.07 -13.79 -15.02
N ALA A 52 11.43 -14.08 -13.77
CA ALA A 52 12.56 -14.96 -13.44
C ALA A 52 12.44 -16.33 -14.12
N ARG A 53 11.21 -16.89 -14.12
CA ARG A 53 10.92 -18.15 -14.80
C ARG A 53 11.04 -18.05 -16.32
N LEU A 54 10.57 -16.96 -16.92
CA LEU A 54 10.73 -16.72 -18.36
C LEU A 54 12.21 -16.65 -18.77
N LEU A 55 13.07 -16.01 -17.95
CA LEU A 55 14.50 -15.98 -18.19
C LEU A 55 15.13 -17.38 -18.13
N ALA A 56 14.75 -18.19 -17.13
CA ALA A 56 15.20 -19.58 -17.04
C ALA A 56 14.73 -20.40 -18.25
N GLN A 57 13.51 -20.18 -18.73
CA GLN A 57 12.98 -20.84 -19.92
C GLN A 57 13.72 -20.40 -21.20
N GLN A 58 14.05 -19.11 -21.31
CA GLN A 58 14.85 -18.59 -22.42
C GLN A 58 16.26 -19.19 -22.40
N ALA A 59 16.87 -19.32 -21.22
CA ALA A 59 18.15 -19.99 -21.05
C ALA A 59 18.08 -21.46 -21.49
N ALA A 60 17.02 -22.19 -21.08
CA ALA A 60 16.80 -23.58 -21.48
C ALA A 60 16.63 -23.72 -23.00
N ASN A 61 15.82 -22.86 -23.62
CA ASN A 61 15.65 -22.82 -25.08
C ASN A 61 16.95 -22.47 -25.81
N GLY A 62 17.76 -21.56 -25.26
CA GLY A 62 19.08 -21.21 -25.80
C GLY A 62 20.10 -22.34 -25.68
N ALA A 63 19.96 -23.21 -24.68
CA ALA A 63 20.80 -24.38 -24.49
C ALA A 63 20.44 -25.56 -25.41
N ALA A 64 19.20 -25.64 -25.89
CA ALA A 64 18.70 -26.77 -26.69
C ALA A 64 19.58 -27.10 -27.91
N PRO A 65 19.95 -26.14 -28.79
CA PRO A 65 20.78 -26.44 -29.95
C PRO A 65 22.17 -26.97 -29.57
N ALA A 66 22.78 -26.39 -28.54
CA ALA A 66 24.11 -26.78 -28.08
C ALA A 66 24.10 -28.15 -27.38
N MET A 67 23.05 -28.48 -26.62
CA MET A 67 22.85 -29.81 -26.04
C MET A 67 22.64 -30.87 -27.13
N PHE A 68 21.85 -30.57 -28.16
CA PHE A 68 21.58 -31.49 -29.24
C PHE A 68 22.84 -31.82 -30.06
N LEU A 69 23.68 -30.80 -30.29
CA LEU A 69 24.97 -30.96 -30.94
C LEU A 69 26.07 -31.50 -30.00
N GLN A 70 25.76 -31.74 -28.72
CA GLN A 70 26.72 -32.17 -27.69
C GLN A 70 27.96 -31.26 -27.61
N ASN A 71 27.74 -29.96 -27.75
CA ASN A 71 28.80 -28.95 -27.75
C ASN A 71 28.92 -28.29 -26.36
N ASP A 72 29.73 -28.90 -25.50
CA ASP A 72 29.96 -28.43 -24.13
C ASP A 72 30.61 -27.04 -24.09
N GLU A 73 31.46 -26.69 -25.07
CA GLU A 73 32.06 -25.36 -25.15
C GLU A 73 31.00 -24.27 -25.38
N GLN A 74 30.03 -24.54 -26.26
CA GLN A 74 28.94 -23.62 -26.53
C GLN A 74 28.00 -23.48 -25.32
N LEU A 75 27.77 -24.57 -24.58
CA LEU A 75 27.02 -24.53 -23.32
C LEU A 75 27.76 -23.73 -22.24
N GLN A 76 29.09 -23.89 -22.15
CA GLN A 76 29.92 -23.13 -21.23
C GLN A 76 29.95 -21.64 -21.58
N TRP A 77 30.01 -21.30 -22.87
CA TRP A 77 29.90 -19.92 -23.34
C TRP A 77 28.52 -19.34 -22.99
N LEU A 78 27.44 -20.08 -23.21
CA LEU A 78 26.08 -19.65 -22.85
C LEU A 78 25.95 -19.41 -21.34
N ALA A 79 26.42 -20.35 -20.51
CA ALA A 79 26.41 -20.19 -19.06
C ALA A 79 27.16 -18.93 -18.61
N SER A 80 28.34 -18.71 -19.18
CA SER A 80 29.18 -17.53 -18.90
C SER A 80 28.51 -16.22 -19.35
N ALA A 81 27.89 -16.21 -20.52
CA ALA A 81 27.17 -15.06 -21.06
C ALA A 81 25.94 -14.71 -20.21
N LEU A 82 25.21 -15.71 -19.72
CA LEU A 82 24.08 -15.50 -18.81
C LEU A 82 24.55 -15.00 -17.44
N ALA A 83 25.62 -15.56 -16.88
CA ALA A 83 26.21 -15.10 -15.62
C ALA A 83 26.83 -13.70 -15.71
N ALA A 84 27.06 -13.16 -16.91
CA ALA A 84 27.50 -11.78 -17.09
C ALA A 84 26.39 -10.76 -16.78
N ASP A 85 25.11 -11.16 -16.81
CA ASP A 85 24.03 -10.29 -16.33
C ASP A 85 24.08 -10.21 -14.79
N PRO A 86 24.16 -9.01 -14.19
CA PRO A 86 24.19 -8.85 -12.73
C PRO A 86 22.96 -9.43 -12.00
N LYS A 87 21.88 -9.73 -12.71
CA LYS A 87 20.68 -10.37 -12.17
C LYS A 87 20.83 -11.88 -11.99
N VAL A 88 21.80 -12.51 -12.66
CA VAL A 88 22.04 -13.96 -12.65
C VAL A 88 23.21 -14.28 -11.73
N MET A 89 22.94 -15.02 -10.65
CA MET A 89 23.92 -15.38 -9.61
C MET A 89 24.72 -16.63 -9.99
N SER A 90 24.05 -17.61 -10.60
CA SER A 90 24.70 -18.80 -11.16
C SER A 90 23.85 -19.44 -12.23
N VAL A 91 24.52 -20.12 -13.17
CA VAL A 91 23.90 -20.99 -14.17
C VAL A 91 24.60 -22.35 -14.11
N ASN A 92 23.81 -23.41 -13.95
CA ASN A 92 24.26 -24.78 -14.11
C ASN A 92 23.45 -25.43 -15.22
N ILE A 93 24.13 -26.13 -16.12
CA ILE A 93 23.48 -26.86 -17.21
C ILE A 93 23.79 -28.34 -17.03
N TYR A 94 22.74 -29.15 -17.01
CA TYR A 94 22.83 -30.60 -16.80
C TYR A 94 22.24 -31.35 -17.97
N ASN A 95 22.81 -32.51 -18.29
CA ASN A 95 22.20 -33.44 -19.23
C ASN A 95 21.02 -34.20 -18.57
N SER A 96 20.33 -35.02 -19.36
CA SER A 96 19.21 -35.86 -18.88
C SER A 96 19.59 -36.88 -17.80
N GLN A 97 20.88 -37.17 -17.62
CA GLN A 97 21.41 -38.08 -16.59
C GLN A 97 21.83 -37.35 -15.30
N GLY A 98 21.73 -36.01 -15.26
CA GLY A 98 22.15 -35.19 -14.12
C GLY A 98 23.66 -34.89 -14.09
N VAL A 99 24.40 -35.15 -15.17
CA VAL A 99 25.80 -34.75 -15.30
C VAL A 99 25.86 -33.28 -15.70
N ARG A 100 26.66 -32.50 -14.98
CA ARG A 100 26.86 -31.07 -15.26
C ARG A 100 27.73 -30.90 -16.49
N LEU A 101 27.18 -30.27 -17.53
CA LEU A 101 27.86 -29.97 -18.79
C LEU A 101 28.53 -28.59 -18.76
N ALA A 102 27.90 -27.62 -18.10
CA ALA A 102 28.42 -26.26 -18.02
C ALA A 102 28.07 -25.58 -16.69
N PHE A 103 28.90 -24.63 -16.29
CA PHE A 103 28.76 -23.89 -15.04
C PHE A 103 29.33 -22.47 -15.14
N ALA A 104 28.59 -21.49 -14.63
CA ALA A 104 29.09 -20.15 -14.42
C ALA A 104 28.45 -19.51 -13.18
N GLN A 105 29.17 -18.57 -12.57
CA GLN A 105 28.72 -17.82 -11.40
C GLN A 105 29.17 -16.36 -11.48
N SER A 106 28.44 -15.48 -10.80
CA SER A 106 28.73 -14.04 -10.72
C SER A 106 28.80 -13.51 -9.28
N VAL A 107 28.60 -14.37 -8.28
CA VAL A 107 28.55 -13.98 -6.87
C VAL A 107 29.93 -13.64 -6.30
N SER A 108 30.99 -14.09 -6.95
CA SER A 108 32.38 -13.79 -6.61
C SER A 108 33.19 -13.47 -7.87
N TYR A 109 34.20 -12.61 -7.73
CA TYR A 109 35.21 -12.40 -8.78
C TYR A 109 36.18 -13.58 -8.89
N GLU A 110 36.33 -14.37 -7.83
CA GLU A 110 37.12 -15.59 -7.86
C GLU A 110 36.33 -16.71 -8.54
N SER A 111 37.02 -17.50 -9.37
CA SER A 111 36.47 -18.72 -9.96
C SER A 111 36.31 -19.80 -8.88
N LEU A 112 35.21 -19.74 -8.14
CA LEU A 112 34.86 -20.77 -7.17
C LEU A 112 34.35 -22.02 -7.88
N GLU A 113 34.76 -23.19 -7.39
CA GLU A 113 34.22 -24.45 -7.88
C GLU A 113 32.73 -24.56 -7.56
N ALA A 114 31.96 -25.12 -8.50
CA ALA A 114 30.51 -25.28 -8.42
C ALA A 114 30.04 -25.97 -7.13
N ASP A 115 30.82 -26.92 -6.62
CA ASP A 115 30.47 -27.73 -5.46
C ASP A 115 31.08 -27.24 -4.14
N SER A 116 31.86 -26.15 -4.17
CA SER A 116 32.53 -25.58 -3.00
C SER A 116 31.54 -25.09 -1.93
N GLU A 117 31.92 -25.26 -0.67
CA GLU A 117 31.09 -24.82 0.46
C GLU A 117 30.95 -23.28 0.51
N ALA A 118 32.00 -22.56 0.11
CA ALA A 118 31.99 -21.11 -0.02
C ALA A 118 30.92 -20.64 -1.01
N LEU A 119 30.88 -21.21 -2.21
CA LEU A 119 29.89 -20.87 -3.22
C LEU A 119 28.47 -21.23 -2.78
N LYS A 120 28.28 -22.41 -2.17
CA LYS A 120 26.97 -22.82 -1.61
C LYS A 120 26.48 -21.82 -0.56
N GLY A 121 27.37 -21.29 0.26
CA GLY A 121 27.07 -20.24 1.23
C GLY A 121 26.57 -18.96 0.56
N LEU A 122 27.27 -18.49 -0.48
CA LEU A 122 26.90 -17.29 -1.24
C LEU A 122 25.59 -17.45 -2.02
N LEU A 123 25.30 -18.66 -2.52
CA LEU A 123 24.10 -18.95 -3.31
C LEU A 123 22.86 -19.28 -2.46
N LYS A 124 23.01 -19.49 -1.15
CA LYS A 124 21.92 -19.85 -0.23
C LYS A 124 20.71 -18.89 -0.25
N PRO A 125 20.87 -17.56 -0.38
CA PRO A 125 19.75 -16.63 -0.47
C PRO A 125 18.95 -16.74 -1.77
N TYR A 126 19.56 -17.29 -2.83
CA TYR A 126 19.00 -17.31 -4.18
C TYR A 126 18.43 -18.70 -4.50
N PRO A 127 17.10 -18.87 -4.52
CA PRO A 127 16.49 -20.16 -4.82
C PRO A 127 16.76 -20.56 -6.28
N PRO A 128 17.01 -21.86 -6.56
CA PRO A 128 17.19 -22.34 -7.92
C PRO A 128 15.88 -22.35 -8.70
N LEU A 129 15.91 -21.87 -9.93
CA LEU A 129 14.86 -22.05 -10.93
C LEU A 129 15.33 -23.11 -11.92
N ILE A 130 14.55 -24.18 -12.05
CA ILE A 130 14.88 -25.32 -12.90
C ILE A 130 13.90 -25.32 -14.07
N GLU A 131 14.45 -25.33 -15.28
CA GLU A 131 13.67 -25.47 -16.51
C GLU A 131 14.27 -26.56 -17.40
N ASN A 132 13.39 -27.39 -17.97
CA ASN A 132 13.80 -28.50 -18.83
C ASN A 132 14.20 -27.98 -20.22
N VAL A 133 15.21 -28.61 -20.80
CA VAL A 133 15.65 -28.37 -22.18
C VAL A 133 14.97 -29.41 -23.06
N ILE A 134 13.99 -28.97 -23.83
CA ILE A 134 13.19 -29.84 -24.70
C ILE A 134 13.42 -29.43 -26.16
N GLN A 135 13.69 -30.42 -27.01
CA GLN A 135 13.75 -30.24 -28.46
C GLN A 135 13.03 -31.41 -29.14
N ASP A 136 12.10 -31.11 -30.05
CA ASP A 136 11.32 -32.10 -30.80
C ASP A 136 10.70 -33.20 -29.91
N ASP A 137 10.07 -32.79 -28.80
CA ASP A 137 9.50 -33.67 -27.74
C ASP A 137 10.52 -34.55 -26.97
N ASN A 138 11.82 -34.39 -27.20
CA ASN A 138 12.86 -35.08 -26.45
C ASN A 138 13.46 -34.19 -25.35
N ASN A 139 13.60 -34.74 -24.14
CA ASN A 139 14.22 -34.04 -23.01
C ASN A 139 15.74 -34.27 -23.04
N LEU A 140 16.48 -33.22 -23.38
CA LEU A 140 17.94 -33.24 -23.48
C LEU A 140 18.62 -33.05 -22.11
N GLY A 141 17.91 -32.44 -21.15
CA GLY A 141 18.45 -32.09 -19.84
C GLY A 141 17.70 -30.96 -19.17
N TYR A 142 18.36 -30.25 -18.26
CA TYR A 142 17.76 -29.12 -17.56
C TYR A 142 18.80 -28.05 -17.24
N VAL A 143 18.32 -26.81 -17.13
CA VAL A 143 19.11 -25.66 -16.71
C VAL A 143 18.62 -25.24 -15.32
N GLU A 144 19.56 -25.09 -14.40
CA GLU A 144 19.35 -24.44 -13.10
C GLU A 144 19.92 -23.02 -13.17
N VAL A 145 19.04 -22.03 -13.03
CA VAL A 145 19.41 -20.61 -12.96
C VAL A 145 19.08 -20.10 -11.56
N ARG A 146 20.04 -19.42 -10.92
CA ARG A 146 19.83 -18.68 -9.67
C ARG A 146 19.85 -17.20 -9.97
N LEU A 147 18.82 -16.50 -9.53
CA LEU A 147 18.60 -15.09 -9.85
C LEU A 147 18.51 -14.27 -8.57
N ASN A 148 19.04 -13.05 -8.63
CA ASN A 148 18.78 -12.04 -7.61
C ASN A 148 17.46 -11.34 -7.91
N LEU A 149 16.36 -11.83 -7.32
CA LEU A 149 15.02 -11.27 -7.50
C LEU A 149 14.89 -9.84 -6.93
N ASP A 150 15.79 -9.43 -6.04
CA ASP A 150 15.76 -8.09 -5.44
C ASP A 150 16.07 -6.99 -6.44
N ILE A 151 16.96 -7.26 -7.39
CA ILE A 151 17.28 -6.32 -8.48
C ILE A 151 16.06 -6.13 -9.39
N PHE A 152 15.29 -7.18 -9.64
CA PHE A 152 14.03 -7.07 -10.39
C PHE A 152 12.96 -6.28 -9.62
N PHE A 153 12.97 -6.30 -8.28
CA PHE A 153 12.02 -5.53 -7.48
C PHE A 153 12.24 -4.03 -7.59
N ASP A 154 13.48 -3.57 -7.71
CA ASP A 154 13.77 -2.13 -7.82
C ASP A 154 13.35 -1.54 -9.18
N GLU A 155 13.46 -2.30 -10.27
CA GLU A 155 12.94 -1.89 -11.57
C GLU A 155 11.40 -1.82 -11.59
N ILE A 156 10.71 -2.80 -11.00
CA ILE A 156 9.24 -2.81 -10.99
C ILE A 156 8.67 -1.77 -10.01
N LYS A 157 9.41 -1.34 -8.97
CA LYS A 157 9.02 -0.19 -8.13
C LYS A 157 8.78 1.09 -8.94
N ILE A 158 9.42 1.25 -10.09
CA ILE A 158 9.25 2.44 -10.95
C ILE A 158 7.89 2.41 -11.67
N LEU A 159 7.33 1.23 -11.93
CA LEU A 159 5.97 1.06 -12.49
C LEU A 159 4.84 1.18 -11.43
N HIS A 160 5.16 1.69 -10.24
CA HIS A 160 4.23 1.90 -9.12
C HIS A 160 3.44 3.22 -9.22
N GLU A 161 3.46 3.90 -10.36
CA GLU A 161 2.71 5.15 -10.57
C GLU A 161 1.20 4.97 -10.35
N GLN A 162 0.65 3.76 -10.52
CA GLN A 162 -0.77 3.48 -10.23
C GLN A 162 -1.14 3.55 -8.74
N ASN A 163 -0.18 3.41 -7.82
CA ASN A 163 -0.46 3.58 -6.39
C ASN A 163 -0.50 5.07 -5.98
N MET A 164 -0.04 5.96 -6.85
CA MET A 164 -0.10 7.41 -6.66
C MET A 164 -1.56 7.92 -6.68
N GLU A 165 -2.41 7.37 -7.55
CA GLU A 165 -3.84 7.72 -7.61
C GLU A 165 -4.58 7.34 -6.32
N LEU A 166 -4.24 6.18 -5.75
CA LEU A 166 -4.79 5.71 -4.47
C LEU A 166 -4.38 6.61 -3.30
N GLN A 167 -3.14 7.12 -3.29
CA GLN A 167 -2.69 8.13 -2.32
C GLN A 167 -3.41 9.48 -2.50
N GLN A 168 -3.66 9.89 -3.74
CA GLN A 168 -4.37 11.14 -4.03
C GLN A 168 -5.84 11.07 -3.59
N MET A 169 -6.52 9.95 -3.84
CA MET A 169 -7.85 9.67 -3.30
C MET A 169 -7.88 9.71 -1.77
N MET A 170 -6.82 9.23 -1.11
CA MET A 170 -6.69 9.26 0.33
C MET A 170 -6.61 10.70 0.89
N LEU A 171 -5.86 11.58 0.21
CA LEU A 171 -5.80 13.01 0.54
C LEU A 171 -7.16 13.70 0.37
N ILE A 172 -7.89 13.37 -0.68
CA ILE A 172 -9.24 13.91 -0.92
C ILE A 172 -10.16 13.52 0.24
N VAL A 173 -10.18 12.24 0.63
CA VAL A 173 -11.02 11.78 1.74
C VAL A 173 -10.57 12.36 3.08
N ALA A 174 -9.26 12.47 3.34
CA ALA A 174 -8.73 13.15 4.52
C ALA A 174 -9.15 14.64 4.58
N GLY A 175 -9.17 15.32 3.44
CA GLY A 175 -9.69 16.69 3.30
C GLY A 175 -11.18 16.79 3.64
N PHE A 176 -12.00 15.85 3.16
CA PHE A 176 -13.42 15.78 3.52
C PHE A 176 -13.63 15.54 5.03
N ILE A 177 -12.85 14.64 5.63
CA ILE A 177 -12.88 14.37 7.07
C ILE A 177 -12.51 15.65 7.86
N GLY A 178 -11.44 16.35 7.46
CA GLY A 178 -11.01 17.60 8.08
C GLY A 178 -12.06 18.72 7.99
N LEU A 179 -12.75 18.84 6.85
CA LEU A 179 -13.82 19.82 6.65
C LEU A 179 -15.05 19.51 7.53
N LEU A 180 -15.43 18.24 7.64
CA LEU A 180 -16.54 17.79 8.48
C LEU A 180 -16.23 18.00 9.97
N LEU A 181 -15.02 17.67 10.42
CA LEU A 181 -14.55 17.90 11.78
C LEU A 181 -14.44 19.39 12.11
N SER A 182 -13.94 20.22 11.20
CA SER A 182 -13.86 21.67 11.37
C SER A 182 -15.24 22.30 11.58
N ARG A 183 -16.28 21.79 10.89
CA ARG A 183 -17.68 22.19 11.11
C ARG A 183 -18.25 21.67 12.44
N ALA A 184 -17.94 20.42 12.82
CA ALA A 184 -18.45 19.79 14.04
C ALA A 184 -17.80 20.32 15.33
N LEU A 185 -16.51 20.63 15.29
CA LEU A 185 -15.68 21.13 16.39
C LEU A 185 -15.55 22.66 16.42
N SER A 186 -16.27 23.40 15.56
CA SER A 186 -16.32 24.87 15.64
C SER A 186 -17.10 25.31 16.88
N PHE A 187 -16.46 25.20 18.04
CA PHE A 187 -16.89 25.75 19.33
C PHE A 187 -16.96 27.29 19.30
N LYS A 188 -16.39 27.94 18.27
CA LYS A 188 -16.46 29.40 18.09
C LYS A 188 -17.89 29.95 17.90
N ARG A 189 -18.87 29.13 17.51
CA ARG A 189 -20.30 29.56 17.52
C ARG A 189 -21.03 29.26 18.83
N ALA A 190 -20.51 28.37 19.68
CA ALA A 190 -21.11 28.12 20.99
C ALA A 190 -20.83 29.28 21.97
N ASP A 191 -19.64 29.89 21.90
CA ASP A 191 -19.32 31.04 22.76
C ASP A 191 -19.92 32.36 22.24
N PHE A 192 -20.07 32.53 20.92
CA PHE A 192 -20.65 33.76 20.37
C PHE A 192 -22.15 33.89 20.68
N ASP A 193 -22.91 32.79 20.63
CA ASP A 193 -24.32 32.80 21.04
C ASP A 193 -24.50 33.01 22.55
N ARG A 194 -23.53 32.55 23.35
CA ARG A 194 -23.53 32.79 24.80
C ARG A 194 -23.30 34.27 25.14
N ARG A 195 -22.55 35.01 24.32
CA ARG A 195 -22.40 36.48 24.46
C ARG A 195 -23.65 37.23 23.96
N ARG A 196 -24.23 36.85 22.83
CA ARG A 196 -25.45 37.51 22.30
C ARG A 196 -26.66 37.33 23.21
N THR A 197 -26.81 36.17 23.85
CA THR A 197 -27.91 35.93 24.81
C THR A 197 -27.74 36.75 26.10
N ARG A 198 -26.51 36.89 26.62
CA ARG A 198 -26.24 37.79 27.76
C ARG A 198 -26.48 39.28 27.44
N VAL A 199 -26.12 39.73 26.24
CA VAL A 199 -26.34 41.13 25.82
C VAL A 199 -27.83 41.43 25.63
N LYS A 200 -28.62 40.48 25.11
CA LYS A 200 -30.09 40.62 25.00
C LYS A 200 -30.79 40.62 26.36
N LEU A 201 -30.31 39.82 27.33
CA LEU A 201 -30.83 39.81 28.70
C LEU A 201 -30.57 41.14 29.42
N HIS A 202 -29.35 41.69 29.34
CA HIS A 202 -29.05 43.00 29.95
C HIS A 202 -29.84 44.16 29.30
N LYS A 203 -30.08 44.11 27.99
CA LYS A 203 -30.92 45.13 27.31
C LYS A 203 -32.40 45.03 27.69
N LYS A 204 -32.90 43.82 27.98
CA LYS A 204 -34.30 43.60 28.41
C LYS A 204 -34.52 44.06 29.85
N THR A 205 -33.58 43.78 30.76
CA THR A 205 -33.66 44.24 32.16
C THR A 205 -33.57 45.77 32.27
N LYS A 206 -32.69 46.41 31.50
CA LYS A 206 -32.58 47.89 31.48
C LYS A 206 -33.81 48.59 30.90
N LYS A 207 -34.54 47.97 29.96
CA LYS A 207 -35.78 48.54 29.39
C LYS A 207 -36.96 48.44 30.37
N ILE A 208 -36.99 47.41 31.22
CA ILE A 208 -38.06 47.21 32.21
C ILE A 208 -37.91 48.18 33.40
N SER A 209 -36.68 48.56 33.78
CA SER A 209 -36.43 49.50 34.89
C SER A 209 -36.61 50.98 34.56
N LEU A 210 -36.95 51.34 33.31
CA LEU A 210 -37.05 52.73 32.82
C LEU A 210 -38.47 53.14 32.38
N THR A 211 -39.50 52.33 32.67
CA THR A 211 -40.90 52.68 32.37
C THR A 211 -41.60 53.13 33.66
N PRO A 212 -42.03 54.40 33.79
CA PRO A 212 -42.75 54.88 34.97
C PRO A 212 -44.12 54.19 35.08
N GLN A 213 -44.52 53.83 36.31
CA GLN A 213 -45.88 53.38 36.63
C GLN A 213 -46.90 54.48 36.28
N PRO A 214 -47.95 54.19 35.50
CA PRO A 214 -49.16 55.01 35.51
C PRO A 214 -50.07 54.57 36.66
N THR A 215 -50.55 55.57 37.39
CA THR A 215 -51.55 55.55 38.46
C THR A 215 -52.79 54.72 38.12
N SER A 216 -53.21 53.87 39.06
CA SER A 216 -54.44 53.09 39.00
C SER A 216 -55.56 53.83 39.74
N GLU A 217 -56.42 54.52 38.99
CA GLU A 217 -57.79 54.82 39.41
C GLU A 217 -58.67 53.59 39.15
N ALA A 218 -59.37 53.11 40.18
CA ALA A 218 -60.39 52.09 40.06
C ALA A 218 -61.70 52.68 40.62
N ASP A 219 -62.55 53.07 39.69
CA ASP A 219 -63.94 53.45 39.84
C ASP A 219 -64.81 52.19 39.99
N THR A 220 -65.81 52.16 40.87
CA THR A 220 -67.13 51.52 40.65
C THR A 220 -68.15 51.90 41.76
N ASP A 221 -69.08 52.79 41.39
CA ASP A 221 -70.55 52.68 41.49
C ASP A 221 -71.32 52.73 42.86
N LYS A 222 -72.23 53.72 42.92
CA LYS A 222 -73.60 53.78 43.48
C LYS A 222 -73.92 53.53 44.96
N SER A 223 -74.45 54.57 45.63
CA SER A 223 -75.89 54.73 46.00
C SER A 223 -76.09 55.77 47.13
N GLN A 224 -77.12 56.61 46.95
CA GLN A 224 -77.70 57.66 47.83
C GLN A 224 -77.03 59.03 47.87
#